data_AF-A0A7C7SRJ8-F1
#
_entry.id   AF-A0A7C7SRJ8-F1
#
_cell.length_a   1.000
_cell.length_b   1.000
_cell.length_c   1.000
_cell.angle_alpha   90.00
_cell.angle_beta   90.00
_cell.angle_gamma   90.00
#
_symmetry.space_group_name_H-M   'P 1'
#
loop_
_entity.id
_entity.type
_entity.pdbx_description
1 polymer ?
#
loop_
_entity_poly.entity_id
_entity_poly.type
_entity_poly.pdbx_seq_one_letter_code
_entity_poly.pdbx_strand_id
1 'polypeptide(L)'
;MEIMKPFRKRIDDLDDQIIDLLVQRTEIIREVADFKYKNNIPAVLQDRVDEVRERCAARAEQQNMDADTIRTMYAALIKYSCDLEEELMAEKAANRKSA
;
A
#
# COMPACT_ATOMS: atom_id res chain seq x y z
N MET A 1 9.49 -9.07 -31.39
CA MET A 1 8.54 -8.71 -32.45
C MET A 1 8.17 -7.24 -32.31
N GLU A 2 8.51 -6.44 -33.31
CA GLU A 2 8.32 -4.97 -33.32
C GLU A 2 6.85 -4.54 -33.16
N ILE A 3 5.90 -5.37 -33.59
CA ILE A 3 4.46 -5.06 -33.56
C ILE A 3 3.88 -4.83 -32.15
N MET A 4 4.52 -5.40 -31.12
CA MET A 4 4.08 -5.25 -29.72
C MET A 4 4.68 -4.03 -29.03
N LYS A 5 5.68 -3.36 -29.63
CA LYS A 5 6.41 -2.25 -28.99
C LYS A 5 5.49 -1.11 -28.54
N PRO A 6 4.52 -0.63 -29.34
CA PRO A 6 3.66 0.47 -28.92
C PRO A 6 2.77 0.11 -27.71
N PHE A 7 2.30 -1.14 -27.62
CA PHE A 7 1.49 -1.59 -26.49
C PHE A 7 2.32 -1.71 -25.21
N ARG A 8 3.53 -2.28 -25.32
CA ARG A 8 4.45 -2.39 -24.18
C ARG A 8 4.81 -1.03 -23.63
N LYS A 9 5.16 -0.08 -24.50
CA LYS A 9 5.45 1.30 -24.06
C LYS A 9 4.29 1.91 -23.26
N ARG A 10 3.05 1.72 -23.71
CA ARG A 10 1.88 2.24 -22.98
C ARG A 10 1.66 1.56 -21.64
N ILE A 11 2.01 0.28 -21.51
CA ILE A 11 1.97 -0.45 -20.24
C ILE A 11 3.09 0.07 -19.33
N ASP A 12 4.32 0.21 -19.84
CA ASP A 12 5.45 0.75 -19.10
C ASP A 12 5.13 2.17 -18.55
N ASP A 13 4.56 3.04 -19.39
CA ASP A 13 4.15 4.39 -18.98
C ASP A 13 3.04 4.38 -17.90
N LEU A 14 2.20 3.33 -17.83
CA LEU A 14 1.21 3.14 -16.76
C LEU A 14 1.84 2.56 -15.51
N ASP A 15 2.79 1.65 -15.65
CA ASP A 15 3.52 1.04 -14.53
C ASP A 15 4.33 2.10 -13.78
N ASP A 16 4.96 3.04 -14.50
CA ASP A 16 5.64 4.20 -13.89
C ASP A 16 4.67 5.02 -13.03
N GLN A 17 3.47 5.29 -13.54
CA GLN A 17 2.43 6.01 -12.78
C GLN A 17 1.92 5.22 -11.57
N ILE A 18 1.82 3.89 -11.67
CA ILE A 18 1.46 3.03 -10.54
C ILE A 18 2.52 3.14 -9.46
N ILE A 19 3.82 3.09 -9.82
CA ILE A 19 4.91 3.25 -8.87
C ILE A 19 4.86 4.63 -8.20
N ASP A 20 4.67 5.72 -8.96
CA ASP A 20 4.56 7.07 -8.40
C ASP A 20 3.42 7.21 -7.39
N LEU A 21 2.27 6.58 -7.66
CA LEU A 21 1.14 6.54 -6.72
C LEU A 21 1.45 5.71 -5.48
N LEU A 22 2.17 4.60 -5.62
CA LEU A 22 2.60 3.78 -4.49
C LEU A 22 3.63 4.51 -3.62
N VAL A 23 4.53 5.31 -4.21
CA VAL A 23 5.46 6.18 -3.47
C VAL A 23 4.69 7.17 -2.61
N GLN A 24 3.76 7.92 -3.22
CA GLN A 24 2.90 8.87 -2.50
C GLN A 24 2.09 8.20 -1.38
N ARG A 25 1.50 7.02 -1.68
CA ARG A 25 0.79 6.24 -0.66
C ARG A 25 1.71 5.86 0.50
N THR A 26 2.95 5.51 0.23
CA THR A 26 3.93 5.11 1.25
C THR A 26 4.38 6.28 2.11
N GLU A 27 4.50 7.49 1.56
CA GLU A 27 4.76 8.71 2.33
C GLU A 27 3.69 8.96 3.39
N ILE A 28 2.41 8.81 3.01
CA ILE A 28 1.28 8.89 3.95
C ILE A 28 1.40 7.80 5.03
N ILE A 29 1.79 6.57 4.69
CA ILE A 29 2.00 5.51 5.69
C ILE A 29 3.07 5.90 6.72
N ARG A 30 4.15 6.58 6.31
CA ARG A 30 5.17 7.08 7.25
C ARG A 30 4.61 8.11 8.22
N GLU A 31 3.78 9.02 7.73
CA GLU A 31 3.08 10.00 8.58
C GLU A 31 2.13 9.31 9.57
N VAL A 32 1.38 8.31 9.10
CA VAL A 32 0.47 7.51 9.94
C VAL A 32 1.24 6.73 11.00
N ALA A 33 2.39 6.14 10.68
CA ALA A 33 3.23 5.44 11.65
C ALA A 33 3.69 6.36 12.79
N ASP A 34 4.12 7.58 12.45
CA ASP A 34 4.48 8.60 13.45
C ASP A 34 3.29 9.02 14.31
N PHE A 35 2.13 9.25 13.70
CA PHE A 35 0.90 9.58 14.39
C PHE A 35 0.47 8.45 15.34
N LYS A 36 0.45 7.19 14.88
CA LYS A 36 0.08 6.02 15.68
C LYS A 36 1.03 5.83 16.85
N TYR A 37 2.35 5.95 16.63
CA TYR A 37 3.35 5.88 17.69
C TYR A 37 3.10 6.92 18.79
N LYS A 38 2.90 8.19 18.42
CA LYS A 38 2.65 9.29 19.36
C LYS A 38 1.38 9.09 20.19
N ASN A 39 0.38 8.42 19.62
CA ASN A 39 -0.93 8.20 20.24
C ASN A 39 -1.10 6.80 20.85
N ASN A 40 -0.06 5.96 20.87
CA ASN A 40 -0.12 4.56 21.33
C ASN A 40 -1.18 3.71 20.61
N ILE A 41 -1.40 3.96 19.32
CA ILE A 41 -2.32 3.19 18.48
C ILE A 41 -1.53 2.00 17.87
N PRO A 42 -2.08 0.77 17.84
CA PRO A 42 -1.43 -0.35 17.18
C PRO A 42 -1.18 -0.12 15.68
N ALA A 43 -0.08 -0.67 15.16
CA ALA A 43 0.26 -0.58 13.74
C ALA A 43 -0.84 -1.19 12.86
N VAL A 44 -1.36 -2.37 13.24
CA VAL A 44 -2.38 -3.08 12.47
C VAL A 44 -3.76 -2.92 13.10
N LEU A 45 -4.72 -2.43 12.30
CA LEU A 45 -6.14 -2.40 12.63
C LEU A 45 -6.87 -3.25 11.58
N GLN A 46 -7.29 -4.46 11.96
CA GLN A 46 -7.82 -5.45 11.02
C GLN A 46 -9.07 -4.95 10.27
N ASP A 47 -9.99 -4.27 10.97
CA ASP A 47 -11.19 -3.70 10.33
C ASP A 47 -10.82 -2.76 9.17
N ARG A 48 -9.74 -1.97 9.32
CA ARG A 48 -9.28 -1.06 8.27
C ARG A 48 -8.62 -1.81 7.11
N VAL A 49 -7.91 -2.90 7.39
CA VAL A 49 -7.31 -3.78 6.37
C VAL A 49 -8.40 -4.38 5.49
N ASP A 50 -9.42 -4.97 6.11
CA ASP A 50 -10.54 -5.58 5.38
C ASP A 50 -11.34 -4.54 4.60
N GLU A 51 -11.61 -3.36 5.19
CA GLU A 51 -12.31 -2.27 4.51
C GLU A 51 -11.58 -1.83 3.23
N VAL A 52 -10.25 -1.63 3.30
CA VAL A 52 -9.47 -1.20 2.13
C VAL A 52 -9.46 -2.29 1.05
N ARG A 53 -9.28 -3.56 1.43
CA ARG A 53 -9.27 -4.68 0.50
C ARG A 53 -10.60 -4.81 -0.24
N GLU A 54 -11.72 -4.85 0.49
CA GLU A 54 -13.04 -5.06 -0.11
C GLU A 54 -13.51 -3.83 -0.89
N ARG A 55 -13.24 -2.60 -0.42
CA ARG A 55 -13.58 -1.38 -1.17
C ARG A 55 -12.88 -1.36 -2.54
N CYS A 56 -11.61 -1.75 -2.60
CA CYS A 56 -10.85 -1.74 -3.84
C CYS A 56 -11.24 -2.90 -4.76
N ALA A 57 -11.54 -4.08 -4.23
CA ALA A 57 -12.09 -5.20 -4.99
C ALA A 57 -13.43 -4.84 -5.65
N ALA A 58 -14.37 -4.27 -4.87
CA ALA A 58 -15.68 -3.85 -5.38
C ALA A 58 -15.56 -2.75 -6.46
N ARG A 59 -14.64 -1.80 -6.29
CA ARG A 59 -14.38 -0.77 -7.30
C ARG A 59 -13.86 -1.37 -8.61
N ALA A 60 -13.01 -2.37 -8.54
CA ALA A 60 -12.43 -3.01 -9.72
C ALA A 60 -13.46 -3.92 -10.43
N GLU A 61 -14.31 -4.60 -9.67
CA GLU A 61 -15.43 -5.40 -10.19
C GLU A 61 -16.39 -4.54 -11.02
N GLN A 62 -16.72 -3.33 -10.55
CA GLN A 62 -17.52 -2.34 -11.30
C GLN A 62 -16.90 -1.93 -12.65
N GLN A 63 -15.61 -2.19 -12.86
CA GLN A 63 -14.88 -1.91 -14.09
C GLN A 63 -14.56 -3.19 -14.88
N ASN A 64 -15.25 -4.30 -14.59
CA ASN A 64 -15.08 -5.61 -15.21
C ASN A 64 -13.70 -6.26 -14.95
N MET A 65 -13.06 -5.94 -13.83
CA MET A 65 -11.87 -6.67 -13.35
C MET A 65 -12.26 -7.75 -12.36
N ASP A 66 -11.49 -8.84 -12.32
CA ASP A 66 -11.69 -9.91 -11.34
C ASP A 66 -11.42 -9.42 -9.91
N ALA A 67 -12.44 -9.47 -9.05
CA ALA A 67 -12.38 -9.01 -7.68
C ALA A 67 -11.36 -9.80 -6.84
N ASP A 68 -11.22 -11.11 -7.07
CA ASP A 68 -10.33 -11.96 -6.30
C ASP A 68 -8.84 -11.68 -6.60
N THR A 69 -8.53 -11.41 -7.87
CA THR A 69 -7.21 -10.91 -8.27
C THR A 69 -6.89 -9.59 -7.54
N ILE A 70 -7.86 -8.67 -7.46
CA ILE A 70 -7.65 -7.37 -6.82
C ILE A 70 -7.50 -7.49 -5.31
N ARG A 71 -8.27 -8.38 -4.65
CA ARG A 71 -8.07 -8.73 -3.24
C ARG A 71 -6.65 -9.21 -2.99
N THR A 72 -6.12 -10.05 -3.87
CA THR A 72 -4.76 -10.59 -3.77
C THR A 72 -3.71 -9.48 -3.88
N MET A 73 -3.85 -8.59 -4.86
CA MET A 73 -2.95 -7.44 -5.03
C MET A 73 -2.98 -6.51 -3.81
N TYR A 74 -4.18 -6.20 -3.30
CA TYR A 74 -4.32 -5.35 -2.13
C TYR A 74 -3.86 -6.02 -0.84
N ALA A 75 -3.98 -7.33 -0.70
CA ALA A 75 -3.42 -8.05 0.45
C ALA A 75 -1.89 -7.88 0.51
N ALA A 76 -1.19 -7.98 -0.63
CA ALA A 76 0.25 -7.75 -0.69
C ALA A 76 0.62 -6.28 -0.37
N LEU A 77 -0.11 -5.32 -0.96
CA LEU A 77 0.12 -3.89 -0.70
C LEU A 77 -0.13 -3.50 0.76
N ILE A 78 -1.20 -4.03 1.36
CA ILE A 78 -1.53 -3.79 2.76
C ILE A 78 -0.47 -4.41 3.65
N LYS A 79 -0.04 -5.65 3.38
CA LYS A 79 1.04 -6.29 4.14
C LYS A 79 2.29 -5.41 4.15
N TYR A 80 2.74 -4.95 2.97
CA TYR A 80 3.87 -4.02 2.87
C TYR A 80 3.70 -2.77 3.74
N SER A 81 2.49 -2.21 3.77
CA SER A 81 2.19 -1.02 4.57
C SER A 81 2.32 -1.30 6.07
N CYS A 82 1.72 -2.41 6.53
CA CYS A 82 1.75 -2.80 7.94
C CYS A 82 3.18 -3.11 8.41
N ASP A 83 3.94 -3.85 7.61
CA ASP A 83 5.34 -4.17 7.92
C ASP A 83 6.17 -2.86 8.08
N LEU A 84 5.98 -1.90 7.17
CA LEU A 84 6.66 -0.60 7.22
C LEU A 84 6.24 0.22 8.45
N GLU A 85 4.95 0.23 8.81
CA GLU A 85 4.50 0.90 10.03
C GLU A 85 5.14 0.29 11.28
N GLU A 86 5.17 -1.04 11.37
CA GLU A 86 5.80 -1.74 12.50
C GLU A 86 7.30 -1.42 12.62
N GLU A 87 8.03 -1.44 11.50
CA GLU A 87 9.46 -1.08 11.45
C GLU A 87 9.70 0.34 11.97
N LEU A 88 8.99 1.33 11.42
CA LEU A 88 9.16 2.74 11.79
C LEU A 88 8.78 3.01 13.25
N MET A 89 7.74 2.36 13.75
CA MET A 89 7.33 2.47 15.15
C MET A 89 8.37 1.84 16.09
N ALA A 90 8.97 0.71 15.69
CA ALA A 90 10.03 0.04 16.46
C ALA A 90 11.31 0.88 16.51
N GLU A 91 11.75 1.46 15.38
CA GLU A 91 12.90 2.36 15.32
C GLU A 91 12.73 3.58 16.25
N LYS A 92 11.54 4.20 16.24
CA LYS A 92 11.22 5.31 17.14
C LYS A 92 11.29 4.91 18.61
N ALA A 93 10.77 3.73 18.95
CA ALA A 93 10.83 3.19 20.30
C ALA A 93 12.29 2.93 20.76
N ALA A 94 13.16 2.47 19.87
CA ALA A 94 14.58 2.26 20.15
C ALA A 94 15.30 3.59 20.37
N ASN A 95 15.10 4.57 19.47
CA ASN A 95 15.75 5.88 19.56
C ASN A 95 15.38 6.65 20.85
N ARG A 96 14.14 6.51 21.34
CA ARG A 96 13.70 7.11 22.60
C ARG A 96 14.37 6.48 23.84
N LYS A 97 14.81 5.22 23.77
CA LYS A 97 15.51 4.55 24.89
C LYS A 97 17.00 4.91 24.95
N SER A 98 17.56 5.41 23.84
CA SER A 98 18.96 5.82 23.72
C SER A 98 19.18 7.32 23.99
N ALA A 99 18.11 8.09 24.16
CA ALA A 99 18.10 9.51 24.50
C ALA A 99 17.73 9.71 25.98
#